data_AF-A0A1T5FAY0-F1
#
_entry.id   AF-A0A1T5FAY0-F1
#
_cell.length_a   1.000
_cell.length_b   1.000
_cell.length_c   1.000
_cell.angle_alpha   90.00
_cell.angle_beta   90.00
_cell.angle_gamma   90.00
#
_symmetry.space_group_name_H-M   'P 1'
#
loop_
_entity.id
_entity.type
_entity.pdbx_description
1 polymer ?
#
loop_
_entity_poly.entity_id
_entity_poly.type
_entity_poly.pdbx_seq_one_letter_code
_entity_poly.pdbx_strand_id
1 'polypeptide(L)'
;MKVFISGSKSLIDNTMLPKSVQSCLNKIISEGHEIFIGDCWGTDTVVQTYLRKVKYKKVVVYVSGSKGSTRNNLGHWTENHFSTNGSTPYVYRIEKDFHMTEDCDYGVAIWDGDSKGTFINMLCLCALNKTCSLYHLKEERWIEINELEDLRKLSGPEGAISEEDILEVLTKCGFSDEMRQYLTFEKTISPYSLLDIICGAPITLDEKSHLLSLIGKKRNLKYDAFTSVAENIKQRKDFNSIKHDIRALADYKGKDAIWNMIYDRYKEILAAKEGLYSGSVDLYPDKPLNLFAEWYDTEELQLKSSSCGIFTNPKLIETYIENEESDNDADEGFYRAEAWDMYDHDWSNPRYDYYYYNGKICWFEKLIPKKQDNGNTYYMVENRDFSCGRHDLNLSTPYKPGDIVLIDCRPFGPPFHAMILEARHQYDCCFPNIIFHFPGTEEWEISSLKHKEFFDEIRSAFYVPMLSPLYRIKKVGKQEMTEDDDRLIILSNVISGNEEKAERVWQNLRSENFGNLSWSKVMRIFEIINEKNSL
;
A
#
# COMPACT_ATOMS: atom_id res chain seq x y z
N MET A 1 -34.46 22.29 24.97
CA MET A 1 -33.80 21.60 23.85
C MET A 1 -32.62 20.81 24.39
N LYS A 2 -32.23 19.77 23.67
CA LYS A 2 -31.01 18.97 23.86
C LYS A 2 -29.97 19.46 22.84
N VAL A 3 -28.83 19.91 23.31
CA VAL A 3 -27.76 20.50 22.49
C VAL A 3 -26.55 19.59 22.47
N PHE A 4 -26.19 19.08 21.30
CA PHE A 4 -24.98 18.30 21.11
C PHE A 4 -23.78 19.23 20.87
N ILE A 5 -22.77 19.17 21.74
CA ILE A 5 -21.52 19.89 21.58
C ILE A 5 -20.44 18.92 21.08
N SER A 6 -19.87 19.23 19.91
CA SER A 6 -18.77 18.48 19.30
C SER A 6 -17.59 19.40 18.99
N GLY A 7 -16.37 18.88 18.97
CA GLY A 7 -15.25 19.69 18.48
C GLY A 7 -13.90 19.01 18.34
N SER A 8 -12.94 19.81 17.86
CA SER A 8 -11.60 19.34 17.51
C SER A 8 -10.71 19.02 18.71
N LYS A 9 -9.80 18.06 18.52
CA LYS A 9 -8.81 17.69 19.55
C LYS A 9 -7.71 18.74 19.72
N SER A 10 -7.51 19.61 18.75
CA SER A 10 -6.48 20.66 18.74
C SER A 10 -6.61 21.69 19.85
N LEU A 11 -7.77 21.79 20.51
CA LEU A 11 -7.93 22.64 21.70
C LEU A 11 -7.28 22.08 22.97
N ILE A 12 -6.56 20.95 22.90
CA ILE A 12 -5.94 20.33 24.07
C ILE A 12 -4.92 21.26 24.78
N ASP A 13 -4.22 22.11 24.02
CA ASP A 13 -3.23 23.06 24.55
C ASP A 13 -3.86 24.37 25.05
N ASN A 14 -5.14 24.60 24.77
CA ASN A 14 -5.86 25.81 25.16
C ASN A 14 -6.69 25.56 26.41
N THR A 15 -6.30 26.19 27.53
CA THR A 15 -7.06 26.09 28.79
C THR A 15 -8.36 26.90 28.79
N MET A 16 -8.60 27.73 27.78
CA MET A 16 -9.74 28.64 27.70
C MET A 16 -10.44 28.59 26.35
N LEU A 17 -11.77 28.47 26.38
CA LEU A 17 -12.62 28.62 25.20
C LEU A 17 -12.58 30.07 24.68
N PRO A 18 -12.68 30.28 23.36
CA PRO A 18 -12.90 31.61 22.80
C PRO A 18 -14.10 32.30 23.45
N LYS A 19 -14.00 33.62 23.70
CA LYS A 19 -15.07 34.38 24.38
C LYS A 19 -16.42 34.22 23.69
N SER A 20 -16.43 34.17 22.37
CA SER A 20 -17.65 33.97 21.57
C SER A 20 -18.31 32.62 21.87
N VAL A 21 -17.51 31.55 22.01
CA VAL A 21 -17.99 30.22 22.40
C VAL A 21 -18.50 30.23 23.84
N GLN A 22 -17.81 30.91 24.77
CA GLN A 22 -18.31 31.05 26.15
C GLN A 22 -19.67 31.76 26.20
N SER A 23 -19.86 32.82 25.41
CA SER A 23 -21.14 33.51 25.30
C SER A 23 -22.26 32.60 24.77
N CYS A 24 -21.96 31.77 23.76
CA CYS A 24 -22.89 30.75 23.28
C CYS A 24 -23.27 29.75 24.37
N LEU A 25 -22.29 29.20 25.10
CA LEU A 25 -22.54 28.29 26.22
C LEU A 25 -23.36 28.93 27.34
N ASN A 26 -23.07 30.19 27.68
CA ASN A 26 -23.84 30.93 28.68
C ASN A 26 -25.31 31.09 28.27
N LYS A 27 -25.58 31.31 26.98
CA LYS A 27 -26.94 31.36 26.47
C LYS A 27 -27.65 30.02 26.66
N ILE A 28 -27.05 28.92 26.21
CA ILE A 28 -27.56 27.54 26.36
C ILE A 28 -27.86 27.23 27.84
N ILE A 29 -26.95 27.61 28.74
CA ILE A 29 -27.11 27.44 30.19
C ILE A 29 -28.27 28.27 30.73
N SER A 30 -28.35 29.55 30.36
CA SER A 30 -29.39 30.47 30.85
C SER A 30 -30.79 30.06 30.41
N GLU A 31 -30.91 29.45 29.23
CA GLU A 31 -32.14 28.90 28.66
C GLU A 31 -32.42 27.48 29.20
N GLY A 32 -31.56 26.96 30.07
CA GLY A 32 -31.75 25.69 30.79
C GLY A 32 -31.76 24.46 29.88
N HIS A 33 -31.09 24.52 28.73
CA HIS A 33 -30.99 23.44 27.75
C HIS A 33 -30.08 22.29 28.22
N GLU A 34 -30.44 21.05 27.90
CA GLU A 34 -29.61 19.90 28.24
C GLU A 34 -28.44 19.78 27.27
N ILE A 35 -27.23 19.54 27.76
CA ILE A 35 -26.02 19.43 26.94
C ILE A 35 -25.59 17.97 26.82
N PHE A 36 -25.41 17.49 25.59
CA PHE A 36 -24.77 16.22 25.28
C PHE A 36 -23.34 16.46 24.82
N ILE A 37 -22.40 15.74 25.42
CA ILE A 37 -20.98 15.91 25.14
C ILE A 37 -20.24 14.57 25.23
N GLY A 38 -19.16 14.43 24.46
CA GLY A 38 -18.30 13.26 24.53
C GLY A 38 -17.32 13.29 25.70
N ASP A 39 -16.60 12.19 25.85
CA ASP A 39 -15.52 11.99 26.82
C ASP A 39 -14.11 12.17 26.23
N CYS A 40 -13.98 12.73 25.02
CA CYS A 40 -12.69 12.81 24.34
C CYS A 40 -11.77 13.90 24.93
N TRP A 41 -10.49 13.87 24.57
CA TRP A 41 -9.57 14.99 24.75
C TRP A 41 -9.87 16.14 23.79
N GLY A 42 -9.47 17.37 24.15
CA GLY A 42 -9.68 18.59 23.35
C GLY A 42 -10.97 19.32 23.72
N THR A 43 -11.78 19.71 22.72
CA THR A 43 -13.02 20.48 22.95
C THR A 43 -13.89 19.89 24.06
N ASP A 44 -14.13 18.57 24.06
CA ASP A 44 -14.91 17.88 25.08
C ASP A 44 -14.40 18.22 26.50
N THR A 45 -13.10 18.08 26.73
CA THR A 45 -12.46 18.37 28.02
C THR A 45 -12.57 19.85 28.42
N VAL A 46 -12.35 20.77 27.47
CA VAL A 46 -12.36 22.22 27.74
C VAL A 46 -13.78 22.70 28.03
N VAL A 47 -14.78 22.23 27.28
CA VAL A 47 -16.19 22.53 27.52
C VAL A 47 -16.65 21.91 28.84
N GLN A 48 -16.32 20.65 29.12
CA GLN A 48 -16.60 20.04 30.43
C GLN A 48 -15.97 20.87 31.57
N THR A 49 -14.73 21.34 31.42
CA THR A 49 -14.09 22.20 32.42
C THR A 49 -14.88 23.48 32.67
N TYR A 50 -15.35 24.13 31.60
CA TYR A 50 -16.19 25.33 31.68
C TYR A 50 -17.51 25.05 32.40
N LEU A 51 -18.24 24.00 32.00
CA LEU A 51 -19.53 23.60 32.56
C LEU A 51 -19.41 23.24 34.05
N ARG A 52 -18.33 22.56 34.44
CA ARG A 52 -18.02 22.27 35.85
C ARG A 52 -17.80 23.56 36.65
N LYS A 53 -17.01 24.49 36.11
CA LYS A 53 -16.68 25.77 36.77
C LYS A 53 -17.94 26.60 37.06
N VAL A 54 -18.87 26.65 36.12
CA VAL A 54 -20.17 27.35 36.28
C VAL A 54 -21.23 26.48 36.97
N LYS A 55 -20.84 25.27 37.44
CA LYS A 55 -21.68 24.31 38.18
C LYS A 55 -22.96 23.90 37.45
N TYR A 56 -22.93 23.85 36.12
CA TYR A 56 -24.08 23.43 35.33
C TYR A 56 -24.36 21.94 35.49
N LYS A 57 -25.64 21.56 35.66
CA LYS A 57 -26.04 20.18 36.03
C LYS A 57 -26.75 19.41 34.93
N LYS A 58 -27.37 20.09 33.95
CA LYS A 58 -28.08 19.44 32.85
C LYS A 58 -27.11 19.05 31.73
N VAL A 59 -26.23 18.11 32.04
CA VAL A 59 -25.21 17.58 31.11
C VAL A 59 -25.28 16.06 31.15
N VAL A 60 -25.14 15.42 29.99
CA VAL A 60 -25.00 13.97 29.85
C VAL A 60 -23.74 13.69 29.03
N VAL A 61 -22.87 12.84 29.56
CA VAL A 61 -21.61 12.46 28.91
C VAL A 61 -21.80 11.14 28.17
N TYR A 62 -21.54 11.13 26.87
CA TYR A 62 -21.58 9.93 26.05
C TYR A 62 -20.19 9.33 25.98
N VAL A 63 -20.10 8.03 26.26
CA VAL A 63 -18.84 7.31 26.46
C VAL A 63 -18.77 6.12 25.51
N SER A 64 -17.62 5.96 24.86
CA SER A 64 -17.30 4.78 24.07
C SER A 64 -16.84 3.65 25.00
N GLY A 65 -17.45 2.48 24.88
CA GLY A 65 -17.13 1.29 25.66
C GLY A 65 -18.03 1.09 26.87
N SER A 66 -17.69 0.08 27.67
CA SER A 66 -18.44 -0.36 28.84
C SER A 66 -18.18 0.53 30.06
N LYS A 67 -18.96 0.35 31.13
CA LYS A 67 -18.80 1.10 32.37
C LYS A 67 -17.36 1.00 32.89
N GLY A 68 -16.71 2.14 33.13
CA GLY A 68 -15.30 2.22 33.53
C GLY A 68 -14.33 2.59 32.40
N SER A 69 -14.78 2.65 31.14
CA SER A 69 -13.97 3.13 30.01
C SER A 69 -13.93 4.65 29.85
N THR A 70 -14.59 5.39 30.75
CA THR A 70 -14.75 6.85 30.67
C THR A 70 -13.40 7.54 30.74
N ARG A 71 -13.04 8.26 29.67
CA ARG A 71 -11.79 9.02 29.62
C ARG A 71 -11.91 10.33 30.40
N ASN A 72 -13.01 11.07 30.18
CA ASN A 72 -13.26 12.36 30.82
C ASN A 72 -14.74 12.54 31.20
N ASN A 73 -14.98 12.76 32.50
CA ASN A 73 -16.25 13.26 33.05
C ASN A 73 -15.96 14.18 34.25
N LEU A 74 -15.54 15.41 33.96
CA LEU A 74 -14.99 16.32 34.97
C LEU A 74 -16.01 16.83 35.99
N GLY A 75 -17.29 16.86 35.61
CA GLY A 75 -18.38 17.34 36.46
C GLY A 75 -19.15 16.24 37.19
N HIS A 76 -18.76 14.97 37.00
CA HIS A 76 -19.47 13.79 37.51
C HIS A 76 -20.95 13.77 37.09
N TRP A 77 -21.20 14.05 35.81
CA TRP A 77 -22.53 14.00 35.22
C TRP A 77 -22.94 12.57 34.87
N THR A 78 -24.21 12.38 34.51
CA THR A 78 -24.73 11.10 34.04
C THR A 78 -23.98 10.63 32.80
N GLU A 79 -23.60 9.34 32.77
CA GLU A 79 -22.88 8.72 31.67
C GLU A 79 -23.80 7.76 30.89
N ASN A 80 -23.78 7.87 29.55
CA ASN A 80 -24.39 6.92 28.63
C ASN A 80 -23.27 6.15 27.90
N HIS A 81 -23.26 4.83 28.05
CA HIS A 81 -22.21 3.96 27.51
C HIS A 81 -22.70 3.23 26.25
N PHE A 82 -21.87 3.22 25.21
CA PHE A 82 -22.18 2.56 23.95
C PHE A 82 -21.05 1.60 23.56
N SER A 83 -21.42 0.38 23.18
CA SER A 83 -20.47 -0.65 22.76
C SER A 83 -19.65 -0.19 21.56
N THR A 84 -18.36 -0.46 21.59
CA THR A 84 -17.45 -0.23 20.46
C THR A 84 -17.60 -1.35 19.44
N ASN A 85 -18.04 -1.04 18.23
CA ASN A 85 -18.12 -1.99 17.11
C ASN A 85 -17.22 -1.50 15.99
N GLY A 86 -16.10 -2.15 15.69
CA GLY A 86 -15.23 -1.73 14.58
C GLY A 86 -13.83 -2.34 14.65
N SER A 87 -12.97 -2.02 13.68
CA SER A 87 -11.55 -2.44 13.66
C SER A 87 -10.59 -1.28 13.86
N THR A 88 -11.06 -0.04 13.73
CA THR A 88 -10.22 1.15 13.87
C THR A 88 -10.51 1.92 15.18
N PRO A 89 -9.50 2.57 15.78
CA PRO A 89 -9.72 3.46 16.93
C PRO A 89 -10.72 4.59 16.65
N TYR A 90 -10.89 4.98 15.39
CA TYR A 90 -11.86 6.01 15.02
C TYR A 90 -13.30 5.49 15.09
N VAL A 91 -13.58 4.30 14.56
CA VAL A 91 -14.92 3.70 14.65
C VAL A 91 -15.33 3.39 16.09
N TYR A 92 -14.39 3.04 16.97
CA TYR A 92 -14.69 2.94 18.41
C TYR A 92 -15.31 4.23 19.00
N ARG A 93 -15.02 5.39 18.41
CA ARG A 93 -15.52 6.69 18.88
C ARG A 93 -16.78 7.16 18.18
N ILE A 94 -17.05 6.70 16.96
CA ILE A 94 -18.14 7.24 16.15
C ILE A 94 -19.52 6.77 16.63
N GLU A 95 -19.62 5.58 17.24
CA GLU A 95 -20.90 5.02 17.70
C GLU A 95 -21.62 5.94 18.69
N LYS A 96 -20.89 6.42 19.70
CA LYS A 96 -21.47 7.35 20.68
C LYS A 96 -21.88 8.67 20.04
N ASP A 97 -21.16 9.11 19.01
CA ASP A 97 -21.44 10.37 18.31
C ASP A 97 -22.72 10.25 17.47
N PHE A 98 -22.99 9.08 16.88
CA PHE A 98 -24.29 8.79 16.26
C PHE A 98 -25.44 8.89 17.24
N HIS A 99 -25.31 8.29 18.43
CA HIS A 99 -26.34 8.38 19.46
C HIS A 99 -26.55 9.82 19.95
N MET A 100 -25.47 10.59 20.19
CA MET A 100 -25.59 12.02 20.51
C MET A 100 -26.33 12.80 19.42
N THR A 101 -26.06 12.48 18.15
CA THR A 101 -26.70 13.11 16.99
C THR A 101 -28.18 12.73 16.87
N GLU A 102 -28.55 11.48 17.18
CA GLU A 102 -29.95 11.01 17.20
C GLU A 102 -30.75 11.66 18.34
N ASP A 103 -30.14 11.75 19.52
CA ASP A 103 -30.84 12.18 20.74
C ASP A 103 -30.98 13.70 20.87
N CYS A 104 -30.14 14.50 20.20
CA CYS A 104 -30.16 15.97 20.31
C CYS A 104 -31.22 16.64 19.41
N ASP A 105 -31.56 17.89 19.72
CA ASP A 105 -32.41 18.73 18.86
C ASP A 105 -31.59 19.66 17.96
N TYR A 106 -30.35 19.99 18.38
CA TYR A 106 -29.52 21.02 17.77
C TYR A 106 -28.03 20.79 18.06
N GLY A 107 -27.15 21.16 17.11
CA GLY A 107 -25.70 21.01 17.23
C GLY A 107 -24.93 22.32 17.48
N VAL A 108 -23.85 22.21 18.23
CA VAL A 108 -22.80 23.23 18.31
C VAL A 108 -21.46 22.58 18.02
N ALA A 109 -20.81 22.98 16.94
CA ALA A 109 -19.51 22.46 16.53
C ALA A 109 -18.40 23.50 16.78
N ILE A 110 -17.32 23.12 17.45
CA ILE A 110 -16.13 23.96 17.65
C ILE A 110 -14.98 23.31 16.89
N TRP A 111 -14.61 23.87 15.74
CA TRP A 111 -13.83 23.13 14.73
C TRP A 111 -12.63 23.91 14.21
N ASP A 112 -11.53 23.19 13.95
CA ASP A 112 -10.27 23.70 13.41
C ASP A 112 -10.16 23.61 11.88
N GLY A 113 -11.18 23.08 11.20
CA GLY A 113 -11.14 22.80 9.77
C GLY A 113 -10.62 21.39 9.42
N ASP A 114 -10.03 20.68 10.38
CA ASP A 114 -9.27 19.45 10.12
C ASP A 114 -9.89 18.21 10.78
N SER A 115 -10.55 18.34 11.94
CA SER A 115 -11.15 17.20 12.65
C SER A 115 -12.22 16.50 11.81
N LYS A 116 -11.89 15.28 11.35
CA LYS A 116 -12.79 14.37 10.62
C LYS A 116 -14.05 14.06 11.42
N GLY A 117 -13.90 13.80 12.72
CA GLY A 117 -15.02 13.48 13.62
C GLY A 117 -16.03 14.62 13.75
N THR A 118 -15.55 15.83 13.99
CA THR A 118 -16.43 17.01 14.10
C THR A 118 -17.20 17.27 12.80
N PHE A 119 -16.53 17.12 11.65
CA PHE A 119 -17.18 17.26 10.34
C PHE A 119 -18.27 16.21 10.14
N ILE A 120 -17.98 14.94 10.45
CA ILE A 120 -18.95 13.84 10.31
C ILE A 120 -20.13 14.01 11.28
N ASN A 121 -19.92 14.58 12.46
CA ASN A 121 -21.00 14.89 13.40
C ASN A 121 -21.96 15.95 12.82
N MET A 122 -21.43 17.02 12.22
CA MET A 122 -22.26 18.01 11.51
C MET A 122 -23.00 17.36 10.33
N LEU A 123 -22.33 16.48 9.59
CA LEU A 123 -22.93 15.76 8.47
C LEU A 123 -24.10 14.86 8.91
N CYS A 124 -23.97 14.17 10.04
CA CYS A 124 -25.03 13.36 10.62
C CYS A 124 -26.23 14.20 11.08
N LEU A 125 -25.99 15.40 11.63
CA LEU A 125 -27.06 16.34 11.99
C LEU A 125 -27.85 16.76 10.75
N CYS A 126 -27.17 17.15 9.67
CA CYS A 126 -27.81 17.48 8.40
C CYS A 126 -28.62 16.31 7.82
N ALA A 127 -28.09 15.08 7.90
CA ALA A 127 -28.79 13.88 7.44
C ALA A 127 -30.10 13.61 8.20
N LEU A 128 -30.20 14.08 9.45
CA LEU A 128 -31.41 14.03 10.28
C LEU A 128 -32.27 15.30 10.19
N ASN A 129 -31.96 16.22 9.27
CA ASN A 129 -32.60 17.54 9.15
C ASN A 129 -32.50 18.39 10.42
N LYS A 130 -31.37 18.29 11.14
CA LYS A 130 -31.06 19.09 12.34
C LYS A 130 -30.03 20.16 11.99
N THR A 131 -30.18 21.35 12.58
CA THR A 131 -29.27 22.47 12.35
C THR A 131 -28.11 22.48 13.34
N CYS A 132 -27.01 23.14 12.96
CA CYS A 132 -25.80 23.24 13.75
C CYS A 132 -25.14 24.61 13.62
N SER A 133 -24.79 25.27 14.72
CA SER A 133 -23.88 26.42 14.69
C SER A 133 -22.43 25.95 14.81
N LEU A 134 -21.63 26.28 13.81
CA LEU A 134 -20.21 25.99 13.74
C LEU A 134 -19.40 27.22 14.11
N TYR A 135 -18.57 27.13 15.16
CA TYR A 135 -17.51 28.09 15.43
C TYR A 135 -16.20 27.61 14.78
N HIS A 136 -15.74 28.33 13.76
CA HIS A 136 -14.51 28.01 13.05
C HIS A 136 -13.31 28.65 13.76
N LEU A 137 -12.46 27.85 14.39
CA LEU A 137 -11.36 28.32 15.24
C LEU A 137 -10.33 29.16 14.48
N LYS A 138 -9.97 28.78 13.25
CA LYS A 138 -8.97 29.51 12.44
C LYS A 138 -9.50 30.84 11.90
N GLU A 139 -10.80 30.94 11.66
CA GLU A 139 -11.44 32.15 11.11
C GLU A 139 -12.12 33.00 12.19
N GLU A 140 -12.13 32.51 13.43
CA GLU A 140 -12.74 33.10 14.62
C GLU A 140 -14.20 33.55 14.45
N ARG A 141 -14.96 32.90 13.57
CA ARG A 141 -16.35 33.27 13.23
C ARG A 141 -17.33 32.12 13.37
N TRP A 142 -18.61 32.48 13.52
CA TRP A 142 -19.73 31.56 13.46
C TRP A 142 -20.20 31.35 12.02
N ILE A 143 -20.62 30.11 11.75
CA ILE A 143 -21.19 29.64 10.49
C ILE A 143 -22.44 28.84 10.86
N GLU A 144 -23.58 29.16 10.26
CA GLU A 144 -24.79 28.36 10.41
C GLU A 144 -24.79 27.24 9.37
N ILE A 145 -24.95 26.00 9.83
CA ILE A 145 -25.09 24.81 9.01
C ILE A 145 -26.54 24.35 9.13
N ASN A 146 -27.33 24.63 8.09
CA ASN A 146 -28.75 24.32 8.06
C ASN A 146 -29.04 23.11 7.16
N GLU A 147 -28.23 22.92 6.13
CA GLU A 147 -28.40 21.85 5.17
C GLU A 147 -27.06 21.24 4.74
N LEU A 148 -27.14 20.12 4.03
CA LEU A 148 -25.96 19.39 3.57
C LEU A 148 -25.04 20.26 2.69
N GLU A 149 -25.60 21.13 1.86
CA GLU A 149 -24.82 21.95 0.91
C GLU A 149 -23.88 22.94 1.63
N ASP A 150 -24.24 23.40 2.83
CA ASP A 150 -23.39 24.26 3.68
C ASP A 150 -22.06 23.56 4.04
N LEU A 151 -22.05 22.22 4.08
CA LEU A 151 -20.87 21.42 4.39
C LEU A 151 -19.98 21.12 3.18
N ARG A 152 -20.45 21.34 1.93
CA ARG A 152 -19.69 20.98 0.71
C ARG A 152 -18.31 21.64 0.67
N LYS A 153 -18.24 22.93 1.00
CA LYS A 153 -16.96 23.67 0.98
C LYS A 153 -16.05 23.27 2.15
N LEU A 154 -16.62 22.71 3.22
CA LEU A 154 -15.90 22.30 4.42
C LEU A 154 -15.33 20.86 4.32
N SER A 155 -15.85 20.04 3.40
CA SER A 155 -15.32 18.68 3.17
C SER A 155 -13.90 18.69 2.61
N GLY A 156 -13.53 19.75 1.88
CA GLY A 156 -12.29 19.81 1.09
C GLY A 156 -12.39 18.96 -0.18
N PRO A 157 -11.32 18.93 -1.00
CA PRO A 157 -11.27 18.14 -2.23
C PRO A 157 -11.17 16.64 -1.95
N GLU A 158 -11.41 15.81 -2.98
CA GLU A 158 -11.09 14.39 -2.93
C GLU A 158 -9.61 14.19 -2.61
N GLY A 159 -9.29 13.12 -1.86
CA GLY A 159 -7.91 12.75 -1.62
C GLY A 159 -7.23 12.37 -2.92
N ALA A 160 -6.02 12.86 -3.15
CA ALA A 160 -5.25 12.59 -4.36
C ALA A 160 -3.80 12.25 -4.03
N ILE A 161 -3.23 11.34 -4.80
CA ILE A 161 -1.79 11.04 -4.80
C ILE A 161 -1.15 12.02 -5.78
N SER A 162 -0.21 12.84 -5.31
CA SER A 162 0.44 13.85 -6.15
C SER A 162 1.60 13.27 -6.95
N GLU A 163 2.08 14.01 -7.94
CA GLU A 163 3.29 13.66 -8.70
C GLU A 163 4.54 13.58 -7.79
N GLU A 164 4.62 14.43 -6.77
CA GLU A 164 5.68 14.38 -5.76
C GLU A 164 5.65 13.07 -4.96
N ASP A 165 4.45 12.61 -4.58
CA ASP A 165 4.28 11.34 -3.87
C ASP A 165 4.71 10.15 -4.74
N ILE A 166 4.36 10.17 -6.04
CA ILE A 166 4.77 9.14 -7.00
C ILE A 166 6.29 9.12 -7.14
N LEU A 167 6.91 10.30 -7.32
CA LEU A 167 8.37 10.42 -7.47
C LEU A 167 9.10 9.93 -6.21
N GLU A 168 8.59 10.24 -5.02
CA GLU A 168 9.13 9.74 -3.75
C GLU A 168 9.10 8.21 -3.70
N VAL A 169 7.97 7.59 -4.05
CA VAL A 169 7.82 6.13 -4.09
C VAL A 169 8.79 5.50 -5.08
N LEU A 170 8.83 5.98 -6.34
CA LEU A 170 9.71 5.42 -7.35
C LEU A 170 11.18 5.52 -6.92
N THR A 171 11.57 6.65 -6.33
CA THR A 171 12.93 6.88 -5.80
C THR A 171 13.26 5.89 -4.70
N LYS A 172 12.37 5.73 -3.72
CA LYS A 172 12.58 4.81 -2.60
C LYS A 172 12.59 3.34 -3.04
N CYS A 173 11.78 2.97 -4.02
CA CYS A 173 11.72 1.61 -4.56
C CYS A 173 12.88 1.26 -5.50
N GLY A 174 13.81 2.19 -5.73
CA GLY A 174 15.02 1.93 -6.51
C GLY A 174 14.86 2.03 -8.02
N PHE A 175 13.85 2.78 -8.51
CA PHE A 175 13.71 3.03 -9.95
C PHE A 175 14.90 3.83 -10.52
N SER A 176 15.37 3.43 -11.71
CA SER A 176 16.37 4.19 -12.46
C SER A 176 15.92 5.62 -12.77
N ASP A 177 16.89 6.53 -12.96
CA ASP A 177 16.62 7.94 -13.27
C ASP A 177 15.75 8.08 -14.52
N GLU A 178 16.02 7.29 -15.56
CA GLU A 178 15.29 7.29 -16.82
C GLU A 178 13.83 6.87 -16.63
N MET A 179 13.58 5.79 -15.89
CA MET A 179 12.23 5.33 -15.60
C MET A 179 11.48 6.34 -14.72
N ARG A 180 12.14 6.92 -13.72
CA ARG A 180 11.54 7.96 -12.86
C ARG A 180 11.10 9.18 -13.65
N GLN A 181 11.98 9.69 -14.51
CA GLN A 181 11.68 10.84 -15.36
C GLN A 181 10.53 10.54 -16.32
N TYR A 182 10.57 9.39 -16.98
CA TYR A 182 9.55 8.98 -17.94
C TYR A 182 8.17 8.80 -17.29
N LEU A 183 8.07 7.99 -16.23
CA LEU A 183 6.80 7.68 -15.58
C LEU A 183 6.15 8.90 -14.92
N THR A 184 6.96 9.82 -14.39
CA THR A 184 6.47 11.08 -13.82
C THR A 184 5.97 12.03 -14.91
N PHE A 185 6.70 12.13 -16.03
CA PHE A 185 6.31 13.00 -17.16
C PHE A 185 5.04 12.53 -17.86
N GLU A 186 4.91 11.24 -18.13
CA GLU A 186 3.77 10.66 -18.85
C GLU A 186 2.51 10.56 -17.99
N LYS A 187 2.62 10.68 -16.65
CA LYS A 187 1.51 10.55 -15.69
C LYS A 187 0.72 9.25 -15.83
N THR A 188 1.42 8.16 -16.17
CA THR A 188 0.82 6.86 -16.51
C THR A 188 0.59 5.95 -15.31
N ILE A 189 1.17 6.26 -14.15
CA ILE A 189 1.05 5.41 -12.96
C ILE A 189 -0.32 5.58 -12.32
N SER A 190 -1.11 4.51 -12.36
CA SER A 190 -2.33 4.42 -11.57
C SER A 190 -2.01 4.20 -10.08
N PRO A 191 -2.90 4.61 -9.16
CA PRO A 191 -2.73 4.29 -7.74
C PRO A 191 -2.61 2.79 -7.44
N TYR A 192 -3.23 1.92 -8.23
CA TYR A 192 -3.11 0.46 -8.10
C TYR A 192 -1.72 -0.02 -8.51
N SER A 193 -1.20 0.49 -9.62
CA SER A 193 0.18 0.20 -10.06
C SER A 193 1.21 0.69 -9.04
N LEU A 194 0.95 1.82 -8.39
CA LEU A 194 1.79 2.34 -7.30
C LEU A 194 1.80 1.41 -6.09
N LEU A 195 0.66 0.78 -5.78
CA LEU A 195 0.57 -0.22 -4.72
C LEU A 195 1.42 -1.46 -5.06
N ASP A 196 1.32 -1.97 -6.29
CA ASP A 196 2.10 -3.12 -6.75
C ASP A 196 3.61 -2.82 -6.75
N ILE A 197 4.00 -1.59 -7.13
CA ILE A 197 5.37 -1.09 -7.01
C ILE A 197 5.87 -1.19 -5.56
N ILE A 198 5.12 -0.68 -4.59
CA ILE A 198 5.58 -0.69 -3.20
C ILE A 198 5.70 -2.12 -2.67
N CYS A 199 4.72 -2.98 -2.99
CA CYS A 199 4.68 -4.34 -2.47
C CYS A 199 5.81 -5.21 -3.07
N GLY A 200 6.12 -5.06 -4.36
CA GLY A 200 7.17 -5.82 -5.05
C GLY A 200 8.60 -5.28 -4.90
N ALA A 201 8.78 -4.04 -4.43
CA ALA A 201 10.09 -3.38 -4.39
C ALA A 201 11.15 -4.10 -3.53
N PRO A 202 12.45 -4.01 -3.86
CA PRO A 202 13.54 -4.59 -3.08
C PRO A 202 13.93 -3.67 -1.89
N ILE A 203 12.94 -3.35 -1.06
CA ILE A 203 13.10 -2.48 0.12
C ILE A 203 12.53 -3.17 1.36
N THR A 204 12.94 -2.72 2.54
CA THR A 204 12.55 -3.36 3.80
C THR A 204 11.04 -3.28 4.05
N LEU A 205 10.50 -4.22 4.84
CA LEU A 205 9.09 -4.16 5.25
C LEU A 205 8.73 -2.86 5.99
N ASP A 206 9.68 -2.29 6.74
CA ASP A 206 9.50 -1.01 7.42
C ASP A 206 9.32 0.14 6.42
N GLU A 207 10.16 0.22 5.39
CA GLU A 207 10.04 1.23 4.34
C GLU A 207 8.75 1.06 3.53
N LYS A 208 8.35 -0.17 3.19
CA LYS A 208 7.04 -0.43 2.56
C LYS A 208 5.91 0.11 3.42
N SER A 209 5.90 -0.22 4.72
CA SER A 209 4.86 0.22 5.64
C SER A 209 4.83 1.75 5.78
N HIS A 210 5.99 2.40 5.73
CA HIS A 210 6.12 3.85 5.75
C HIS A 210 5.50 4.49 4.50
N LEU A 211 5.85 4.00 3.30
CA LEU A 211 5.31 4.49 2.03
C LEU A 211 3.79 4.29 1.96
N LEU A 212 3.28 3.11 2.31
CA LEU A 212 1.84 2.86 2.36
C LEU A 212 1.13 3.78 3.36
N SER A 213 1.74 4.03 4.53
CA SER A 213 1.17 4.98 5.49
C SER A 213 1.18 6.42 4.97
N LEU A 214 2.23 6.83 4.27
CA LEU A 214 2.35 8.18 3.69
C LEU A 214 1.27 8.43 2.65
N ILE A 215 1.09 7.48 1.72
CA ILE A 215 0.04 7.53 0.70
C ILE A 215 -1.33 7.44 1.34
N GLY A 216 -1.55 6.50 2.27
CA GLY A 216 -2.83 6.34 2.96
C GLY A 216 -3.31 7.59 3.70
N LYS A 217 -2.38 8.46 4.16
CA LYS A 217 -2.71 9.75 4.77
C LYS A 217 -3.28 10.78 3.78
N LYS A 218 -3.09 10.61 2.48
CA LYS A 218 -3.66 11.47 1.42
C LYS A 218 -5.17 11.32 1.28
N ARG A 219 -5.75 10.23 1.80
CA ARG A 219 -7.20 10.03 1.85
C ARG A 219 -7.91 11.14 2.63
N ASN A 220 -8.88 11.78 1.99
CA ASN A 220 -9.77 12.72 2.66
C ASN A 220 -11.11 12.07 3.07
N LEU A 221 -11.15 11.52 4.29
CA LEU A 221 -12.38 10.90 4.84
C LEU A 221 -13.56 11.88 4.93
N LYS A 222 -13.33 13.19 5.08
CA LYS A 222 -14.43 14.18 5.10
C LYS A 222 -15.14 14.21 3.74
N TYR A 223 -14.36 14.20 2.66
CA TYR A 223 -14.88 14.14 1.30
C TYR A 223 -15.64 12.83 1.06
N ASP A 224 -15.05 11.68 1.39
CA ASP A 224 -15.68 10.37 1.20
C ASP A 224 -17.03 10.28 1.94
N ALA A 225 -17.05 10.71 3.20
CA ALA A 225 -18.25 10.70 4.02
C ALA A 225 -19.32 11.64 3.45
N PHE A 226 -18.93 12.86 3.06
CA PHE A 226 -19.85 13.83 2.44
C PHE A 226 -20.51 13.25 1.18
N THR A 227 -19.71 12.71 0.26
CA THR A 227 -20.19 12.12 -1.00
C THR A 227 -21.13 10.94 -0.75
N SER A 228 -20.77 10.05 0.18
CA SER A 228 -21.61 8.91 0.57
C SER A 228 -22.95 9.36 1.18
N VAL A 229 -22.93 10.32 2.11
CA VAL A 229 -24.15 10.83 2.73
C VAL A 229 -25.03 11.57 1.73
N ALA A 230 -24.44 12.39 0.86
CA ALA A 230 -25.16 13.09 -0.20
C ALA A 230 -25.91 12.13 -1.12
N GLU A 231 -25.26 11.04 -1.55
CA GLU A 231 -25.89 10.03 -2.40
C GLU A 231 -26.98 9.25 -1.64
N ASN A 232 -26.75 8.90 -0.38
CA ASN A 232 -27.75 8.22 0.44
C ASN A 232 -29.01 9.08 0.67
N ILE A 233 -28.86 10.38 0.93
CA ILE A 233 -29.98 11.33 1.05
C ILE A 233 -30.74 11.43 -0.28
N LYS A 234 -30.03 11.54 -1.41
CA LYS A 234 -30.64 11.56 -2.75
C LYS A 234 -31.44 10.29 -3.03
N GLN A 235 -30.94 9.14 -2.59
CA GLN A 235 -31.62 7.84 -2.69
C GLN A 235 -32.70 7.62 -1.60
N ARG A 236 -32.91 8.59 -0.71
CA ARG A 236 -33.86 8.53 0.42
C ARG A 236 -33.62 7.33 1.34
N LYS A 237 -32.36 6.94 1.54
CA LYS A 237 -32.02 5.90 2.52
C LYS A 237 -32.24 6.40 3.95
N ASP A 238 -32.54 5.48 4.84
CA ASP A 238 -32.69 5.77 6.26
C ASP A 238 -31.33 6.06 6.94
N PHE A 239 -31.39 6.63 8.14
CA PHE A 239 -30.18 7.00 8.89
C PHE A 239 -29.36 5.79 9.35
N ASN A 240 -29.94 4.60 9.54
CA ASN A 240 -29.15 3.41 9.87
C ASN A 240 -28.28 2.97 8.69
N SER A 241 -28.80 3.06 7.46
CA SER A 241 -28.03 2.85 6.24
C SER A 241 -26.89 3.85 6.12
N ILE A 242 -27.14 5.13 6.42
CA ILE A 242 -26.10 6.18 6.45
C ILE A 242 -25.02 5.86 7.49
N LYS A 243 -25.41 5.52 8.73
CA LYS A 243 -24.46 5.12 9.77
C LYS A 243 -23.62 3.91 9.34
N HIS A 244 -24.23 2.92 8.67
CA HIS A 244 -23.52 1.75 8.15
C HIS A 244 -22.43 2.15 7.14
N ASP A 245 -22.75 3.00 6.17
CA ASP A 245 -21.79 3.44 5.15
C ASP A 245 -20.66 4.28 5.77
N ILE A 246 -20.98 5.20 6.70
CA ILE A 246 -19.96 5.98 7.41
C ILE A 246 -19.02 5.07 8.22
N ARG A 247 -19.56 4.06 8.92
CA ARG A 247 -18.74 3.07 9.64
C ARG A 247 -17.83 2.32 8.67
N ALA A 248 -18.38 1.85 7.55
CA ALA A 248 -17.62 1.12 6.56
C ALA A 248 -16.45 1.97 6.03
N LEU A 249 -16.71 3.23 5.65
CA LEU A 249 -15.68 4.17 5.22
C LEU A 249 -14.61 4.40 6.30
N ALA A 250 -15.02 4.57 7.55
CA ALA A 250 -14.13 4.81 8.68
C ALA A 250 -13.27 3.58 9.05
N ASP A 251 -13.78 2.37 8.80
CA ASP A 251 -13.11 1.09 9.04
C ASP A 251 -12.37 0.52 7.80
N TYR A 252 -12.32 1.26 6.69
CA TYR A 252 -11.77 0.78 5.41
C TYR A 252 -12.47 -0.48 4.88
N LYS A 253 -13.77 -0.62 5.13
CA LYS A 253 -14.63 -1.70 4.63
C LYS A 253 -15.48 -1.19 3.46
N GLY A 254 -15.82 -2.06 2.52
CA GLY A 254 -16.71 -1.74 1.39
C GLY A 254 -16.09 -2.07 0.03
N LYS A 255 -16.62 -1.45 -1.05
CA LYS A 255 -16.13 -1.63 -2.44
C LYS A 255 -14.60 -1.47 -2.52
N ASP A 256 -13.98 -2.13 -3.50
CA ASP A 256 -12.54 -2.11 -3.82
C ASP A 256 -12.03 -0.70 -4.17
N ALA A 257 -12.03 0.18 -3.17
CA ALA A 257 -11.46 1.50 -3.25
C ALA A 257 -9.96 1.38 -2.97
N ILE A 258 -9.17 2.11 -3.75
CA ILE A 258 -7.72 2.13 -3.60
C ILE A 258 -7.26 2.36 -2.14
N TRP A 259 -7.93 3.22 -1.39
CA TRP A 259 -7.58 3.50 0.00
C TRP A 259 -7.75 2.32 0.94
N ASN A 260 -8.72 1.44 0.66
CA ASN A 260 -8.91 0.20 1.42
C ASN A 260 -7.78 -0.77 1.10
N MET A 261 -7.44 -0.94 -0.18
CA MET A 261 -6.32 -1.80 -0.59
C MET A 261 -4.97 -1.36 -0.02
N ILE A 262 -4.70 -0.04 0.02
CA ILE A 262 -3.50 0.50 0.67
C ILE A 262 -3.47 0.14 2.16
N TYR A 263 -4.61 0.30 2.85
CA TYR A 263 -4.71 -0.04 4.27
C TYR A 263 -4.57 -1.53 4.52
N ASP A 264 -5.14 -2.39 3.67
CA ASP A 264 -5.04 -3.84 3.76
C ASP A 264 -3.60 -4.31 3.55
N ARG A 265 -2.90 -3.80 2.52
CA ARG A 265 -1.47 -4.07 2.32
C ARG A 265 -0.63 -3.63 3.50
N TYR A 266 -0.91 -2.46 4.07
CA TYR A 266 -0.24 -2.01 5.30
C TYR A 266 -0.48 -2.97 6.48
N LYS A 267 -1.72 -3.43 6.66
CA LYS A 267 -2.10 -4.39 7.70
C LYS A 267 -1.46 -5.76 7.51
N GLU A 268 -1.30 -6.23 6.28
CA GLU A 268 -0.59 -7.47 5.96
C GLU A 268 0.88 -7.41 6.33
N ILE A 269 1.56 -6.27 6.11
CA ILE A 269 2.94 -6.08 6.58
C ILE A 269 2.99 -6.15 8.11
N LEU A 270 2.07 -5.47 8.81
CA LEU A 270 2.03 -5.54 10.27
C LEU A 270 1.83 -6.97 10.77
N ALA A 271 0.90 -7.72 10.15
CA ALA A 271 0.67 -9.13 10.48
C ALA A 271 1.90 -10.00 10.18
N ALA A 272 2.62 -9.74 9.08
CA ALA A 272 3.87 -10.44 8.78
C ALA A 272 4.95 -10.12 9.80
N LYS A 273 5.05 -8.88 10.29
CA LYS A 273 5.98 -8.53 11.38
C LYS A 273 5.59 -9.21 12.69
N GLU A 274 4.30 -9.25 13.03
CA GLU A 274 3.77 -10.00 14.18
C GLU A 274 4.04 -11.51 14.03
N GLY A 275 4.04 -12.03 12.80
CA GLY A 275 4.31 -13.43 12.46
C GLY A 275 5.69 -13.95 12.88
N LEU A 276 6.64 -13.07 13.18
CA LEU A 276 7.97 -13.41 13.70
C LEU A 276 7.97 -13.80 15.19
N TYR A 277 6.88 -13.53 15.92
CA TYR A 277 6.80 -13.68 17.37
C TYR A 277 5.74 -14.72 17.77
N SER A 278 5.96 -15.41 18.91
CA SER A 278 4.96 -16.35 19.45
C SER A 278 3.85 -15.62 20.21
N GLY A 279 2.80 -15.15 19.54
CA GLY A 279 1.66 -14.46 20.17
C GLY A 279 1.83 -12.94 20.28
N SER A 280 1.10 -12.29 21.21
CA SER A 280 1.02 -10.82 21.25
C SER A 280 2.30 -10.16 21.80
N VAL A 281 2.75 -9.13 21.08
CA VAL A 281 4.01 -8.33 21.07
C VAL A 281 4.73 -8.04 22.41
N ASP A 282 4.08 -8.15 23.58
CA ASP A 282 4.65 -7.63 24.83
C ASP A 282 5.24 -8.69 25.79
N LEU A 283 5.12 -9.99 25.52
CA LEU A 283 5.45 -11.03 26.52
C LEU A 283 6.14 -12.31 26.04
N TYR A 284 6.46 -12.49 24.76
CA TYR A 284 6.78 -13.83 24.24
C TYR A 284 8.04 -13.95 23.38
N PRO A 285 8.69 -15.13 23.41
CA PRO A 285 9.92 -15.39 22.66
C PRO A 285 9.68 -15.35 21.15
N ASP A 286 10.73 -14.99 20.43
CA ASP A 286 10.80 -15.06 18.97
C ASP A 286 10.54 -16.50 18.47
N LYS A 287 9.89 -16.64 17.31
CA LYS A 287 9.68 -17.95 16.69
C LYS A 287 11.01 -18.50 16.16
N PRO A 288 11.27 -19.83 16.26
CA PRO A 288 12.39 -20.43 15.55
C PRO A 288 12.27 -20.19 14.04
N LEU A 289 13.37 -19.75 13.44
CA LEU A 289 13.50 -19.41 12.03
C LEU A 289 14.47 -20.40 11.38
N ASN A 290 13.98 -21.21 10.44
CA ASN A 290 14.85 -22.09 9.66
C ASN A 290 15.35 -21.34 8.42
N LEU A 291 16.64 -21.04 8.37
CA LEU A 291 17.26 -20.23 7.32
C LEU A 291 17.80 -21.10 6.19
N PHE A 292 17.61 -20.63 4.96
CA PHE A 292 18.13 -21.22 3.74
C PHE A 292 18.85 -20.14 2.92
N ALA A 293 20.04 -20.45 2.42
CA ALA A 293 20.69 -19.70 1.34
C ALA A 293 20.14 -20.22 0.00
N GLU A 294 19.69 -19.33 -0.86
CA GLU A 294 19.11 -19.63 -2.17
C GLU A 294 19.82 -18.85 -3.28
N TRP A 295 20.14 -19.51 -4.39
CA TRP A 295 20.81 -18.88 -5.52
C TRP A 295 20.41 -19.57 -6.82
N TYR A 296 20.41 -18.83 -7.91
CA TYR A 296 20.20 -19.40 -9.23
C TYR A 296 21.53 -19.90 -9.80
N ASP A 297 21.61 -21.20 -10.08
CA ASP A 297 22.79 -21.83 -10.64
C ASP A 297 22.72 -21.77 -12.18
N THR A 298 23.62 -21.01 -12.79
CA THR A 298 23.65 -20.78 -14.24
C THR A 298 24.26 -21.95 -15.02
N GLU A 299 25.03 -22.83 -14.37
CA GLU A 299 25.58 -24.03 -15.02
C GLU A 299 24.53 -25.14 -15.06
N GLU A 300 23.74 -25.27 -14.01
CA GLU A 300 22.69 -26.29 -13.91
C GLU A 300 21.28 -25.79 -14.28
N LEU A 301 21.11 -24.49 -14.52
CA LEU A 301 19.85 -23.82 -14.88
C LEU A 301 18.70 -24.18 -13.91
N GLN A 302 18.97 -23.99 -12.61
CA GLN A 302 17.98 -24.25 -11.56
C GLN A 302 18.22 -23.42 -10.30
N LEU A 303 17.14 -23.12 -9.58
CA LEU A 303 17.23 -22.55 -8.23
C LEU A 303 17.76 -23.58 -7.24
N LYS A 304 18.86 -23.25 -6.57
CA LYS A 304 19.45 -24.03 -5.49
C LYS A 304 19.01 -23.48 -4.13
N SER A 305 18.96 -24.37 -3.14
CA SER A 305 18.65 -24.02 -1.75
C SER A 305 19.48 -24.88 -0.82
N SER A 306 20.14 -24.26 0.16
CA SER A 306 20.96 -24.92 1.17
C SER A 306 20.56 -24.43 2.56
N SER A 307 20.40 -25.34 3.52
CA SER A 307 20.03 -24.95 4.89
C SER A 307 21.24 -24.38 5.64
N CYS A 308 21.06 -23.20 6.23
CA CYS A 308 22.03 -22.53 7.10
C CYS A 308 21.82 -22.87 8.59
N GLY A 309 20.66 -23.47 8.93
CA GLY A 309 20.29 -23.87 10.27
C GLY A 309 19.16 -23.07 10.88
N ILE A 310 18.90 -23.31 12.18
CA ILE A 310 17.79 -22.71 12.92
C ILE A 310 18.31 -21.56 13.79
N PHE A 311 17.66 -20.41 13.66
CA PHE A 311 17.92 -19.20 14.43
C PHE A 311 16.77 -18.92 15.36
N THR A 312 17.07 -18.37 16.54
CA THR A 312 16.03 -18.08 17.54
C THR A 312 15.41 -16.71 17.35
N ASN A 313 16.00 -15.80 16.57
CA ASN A 313 15.43 -14.49 16.28
C ASN A 313 16.01 -13.88 14.99
N PRO A 314 15.32 -12.88 14.39
CA PRO A 314 15.75 -12.27 13.14
C PRO A 314 17.14 -11.62 13.19
N LYS A 315 17.53 -10.99 14.31
CA LYS A 315 18.81 -10.26 14.41
C LYS A 315 20.01 -11.19 14.26
N LEU A 316 19.91 -12.42 14.75
CA LEU A 316 20.97 -13.41 14.55
C LEU A 316 21.11 -13.82 13.09
N ILE A 317 20.02 -13.85 12.33
CA ILE A 317 20.05 -14.06 10.87
C ILE A 317 20.74 -12.86 10.21
N GLU A 318 20.38 -11.62 10.58
CA GLU A 318 21.01 -10.43 10.02
C GLU A 318 22.54 -10.46 10.21
N THR A 319 23.00 -10.77 11.44
CA THR A 319 24.45 -10.89 11.72
C THR A 319 25.10 -12.06 10.98
N TYR A 320 24.40 -13.20 10.82
CA TYR A 320 24.92 -14.32 10.03
C TYR A 320 25.13 -13.91 8.57
N ILE A 321 24.10 -13.31 7.95
CA ILE A 321 24.14 -12.85 6.56
C ILE A 321 25.22 -11.79 6.38
N GLU A 322 25.32 -10.81 7.28
CA GLU A 322 26.36 -9.77 7.25
C GLU A 322 27.78 -10.38 7.23
N ASN A 323 28.02 -11.46 7.98
CA ASN A 323 29.33 -12.12 7.98
C ASN A 323 29.58 -12.89 6.67
N GLU A 324 28.60 -13.65 6.17
CA GLU A 324 28.73 -14.41 4.92
C GLU A 324 28.90 -13.47 3.71
N GLU A 325 28.15 -12.37 3.66
CA GLU A 325 28.23 -11.38 2.57
C GLU A 325 29.52 -10.56 2.64
N SER A 326 30.14 -10.40 3.82
CA SER A 326 31.42 -9.69 3.93
C SER A 326 32.58 -10.37 3.20
N ASP A 327 32.45 -11.67 2.93
CA ASP A 327 33.40 -12.49 2.20
C ASP A 327 32.95 -12.75 0.74
N ASN A 328 31.79 -12.22 0.31
CA ASN A 328 31.19 -12.47 -1.00
C ASN A 328 31.15 -11.20 -1.88
N ASP A 329 32.05 -11.12 -2.86
CA ASP A 329 32.14 -10.00 -3.80
C ASP A 329 31.05 -10.01 -4.91
N ALA A 330 30.24 -11.06 -5.01
CA ALA A 330 29.40 -11.30 -6.20
C ALA A 330 27.96 -10.76 -6.11
N ASP A 331 27.46 -10.41 -4.92
CA ASP A 331 26.05 -9.99 -4.71
C ASP A 331 25.05 -11.06 -5.26
N GLU A 332 25.48 -12.33 -5.21
CA GLU A 332 24.78 -13.50 -5.74
C GLU A 332 24.00 -14.23 -4.65
N GLY A 333 22.72 -14.49 -4.92
CA GLY A 333 21.84 -15.23 -4.03
C GLY A 333 21.14 -14.38 -2.97
N PHE A 334 20.16 -15.00 -2.32
CA PHE A 334 19.32 -14.42 -1.28
C PHE A 334 19.08 -15.45 -0.19
N TYR A 335 18.41 -15.04 0.89
CA TYR A 335 18.06 -15.96 1.96
C TYR A 335 16.56 -16.04 2.16
N ARG A 336 16.06 -17.24 2.44
CA ARG A 336 14.68 -17.50 2.83
C ARG A 336 14.66 -18.06 4.26
N ALA A 337 13.82 -17.49 5.12
CA ALA A 337 13.63 -17.96 6.49
C ALA A 337 12.18 -18.40 6.70
N GLU A 338 11.99 -19.63 7.16
CA GLU A 338 10.68 -20.15 7.56
C GLU A 338 10.44 -19.92 9.04
N ALA A 339 9.38 -19.20 9.41
CA ALA A 339 9.03 -18.98 10.82
C ALA A 339 8.08 -20.06 11.33
N TRP A 340 8.56 -20.85 12.28
CA TRP A 340 7.84 -21.98 12.85
C TRP A 340 7.29 -21.66 14.24
N ASP A 341 6.02 -21.94 14.49
CA ASP A 341 5.42 -21.76 15.81
C ASP A 341 5.50 -23.05 16.63
N MET A 342 6.36 -23.06 17.65
CA MET A 342 6.55 -24.22 18.52
C MET A 342 5.31 -24.57 19.36
N TYR A 343 4.33 -23.68 19.46
CA TYR A 343 3.10 -23.88 20.21
C TYR A 343 1.90 -24.26 19.30
N ASP A 344 2.05 -24.21 17.97
CA ASP A 344 1.03 -24.61 17.00
C ASP A 344 1.04 -26.12 16.76
N HIS A 345 0.68 -26.91 17.78
CA HIS A 345 0.77 -28.37 17.73
C HIS A 345 -0.21 -29.03 16.74
N ASP A 346 -1.29 -28.35 16.39
CA ASP A 346 -2.31 -28.86 15.47
C ASP A 346 -2.19 -28.30 14.04
N TRP A 347 -1.15 -27.49 13.79
CA TRP A 347 -0.82 -26.93 12.49
C TRP A 347 -2.02 -26.15 11.92
N SER A 348 -2.68 -25.39 12.79
CA SER A 348 -3.93 -24.69 12.48
C SER A 348 -3.71 -23.21 12.19
N ASN A 349 -2.54 -22.68 12.57
CA ASN A 349 -2.21 -21.28 12.41
C ASN A 349 -1.42 -21.02 11.12
N PRO A 350 -1.53 -19.82 10.53
CA PRO A 350 -0.70 -19.43 9.41
C PRO A 350 0.80 -19.45 9.74
N ARG A 351 1.61 -19.84 8.76
CA ARG A 351 3.07 -19.73 8.76
C ARG A 351 3.50 -18.56 7.86
N TYR A 352 4.71 -18.06 8.06
CA TYR A 352 5.32 -17.07 7.17
C TYR A 352 6.69 -17.54 6.70
N ASP A 353 6.95 -17.30 5.42
CA ASP A 353 8.28 -17.39 4.82
C ASP A 353 8.74 -15.94 4.55
N TYR A 354 9.96 -15.61 4.98
CA TYR A 354 10.55 -14.28 4.85
C TYR A 354 11.76 -14.34 3.93
N TYR A 355 11.93 -13.34 3.07
CA TYR A 355 13.02 -13.30 2.12
C TYR A 355 13.90 -12.09 2.39
N TYR A 356 15.19 -12.37 2.57
CA TYR A 356 16.21 -11.41 2.92
C TYR A 356 17.01 -11.00 1.68
N TYR A 357 17.28 -9.70 1.61
CA TYR A 357 18.21 -9.12 0.65
C TYR A 357 19.05 -8.06 1.37
N ASN A 358 20.37 -8.10 1.21
CA ASN A 358 21.34 -7.29 1.94
C ASN A 358 21.12 -7.35 3.46
N GLY A 359 20.99 -8.58 3.99
CA GLY A 359 20.74 -8.82 5.41
C GLY A 359 19.40 -8.33 5.97
N LYS A 360 18.44 -7.84 5.16
CA LYS A 360 17.14 -7.34 5.63
C LYS A 360 15.95 -8.01 4.97
N ILE A 361 14.86 -8.15 5.73
CA ILE A 361 13.60 -8.71 5.21
C ILE A 361 12.95 -7.71 4.24
N CYS A 362 12.86 -8.10 2.97
CA CYS A 362 12.28 -7.30 1.89
C CYS A 362 10.96 -7.87 1.37
N TRP A 363 10.79 -9.20 1.40
CA TRP A 363 9.58 -9.87 0.94
C TRP A 363 9.09 -10.89 1.96
N PHE A 364 7.83 -11.28 1.86
CA PHE A 364 7.27 -12.37 2.65
C PHE A 364 6.13 -13.08 1.93
N GLU A 365 5.88 -14.32 2.30
CA GLU A 365 4.69 -15.08 1.93
C GLU A 365 3.98 -15.56 3.19
N LYS A 366 2.67 -15.33 3.25
CA LYS A 366 1.81 -15.92 4.28
C LYS A 366 1.25 -17.24 3.76
N LEU A 367 1.46 -18.31 4.51
CA LEU A 367 1.01 -19.64 4.14
C LEU A 367 -0.10 -20.12 5.08
N ILE A 368 -1.20 -20.59 4.51
CA ILE A 368 -2.37 -21.08 5.21
C ILE A 368 -2.33 -22.62 5.27
N PRO A 369 -2.53 -23.23 6.45
CA PRO A 369 -2.58 -24.67 6.57
C PRO A 369 -3.81 -25.26 5.86
N LYS A 370 -3.59 -26.32 5.07
CA LYS A 370 -4.62 -27.12 4.42
C LYS A 370 -4.43 -28.59 4.75
N LYS A 371 -5.37 -29.14 5.53
CA LYS A 371 -5.44 -30.57 5.81
C LYS A 371 -5.78 -31.34 4.54
N GLN A 372 -4.99 -32.37 4.26
CA GLN A 372 -5.17 -33.28 3.14
C GLN A 372 -5.90 -34.54 3.58
N ASP A 373 -6.43 -35.29 2.62
CA ASP A 373 -7.14 -36.56 2.87
C ASP A 373 -6.27 -37.62 3.58
N ASN A 374 -4.94 -37.54 3.41
CA ASN A 374 -3.98 -38.43 4.07
C ASN A 374 -3.69 -38.06 5.54
N GLY A 375 -4.32 -37.01 6.07
CA GLY A 375 -4.14 -36.53 7.45
C GLY A 375 -3.00 -35.53 7.65
N ASN A 376 -2.16 -35.28 6.64
CA ASN A 376 -1.10 -34.26 6.71
C ASN A 376 -1.67 -32.86 6.49
N THR A 377 -1.01 -31.87 7.08
CA THR A 377 -1.25 -30.45 6.80
C THR A 377 -0.17 -29.93 5.85
N TYR A 378 -0.58 -29.35 4.72
CA TYR A 378 0.33 -28.62 3.84
C TYR A 378 0.06 -27.12 3.93
N TYR A 379 1.14 -26.34 3.95
CA TYR A 379 1.07 -24.89 3.93
C TYR A 379 1.01 -24.39 2.49
N MET A 380 -0.06 -23.67 2.16
CA MET A 380 -0.28 -23.12 0.83
C MET A 380 -0.24 -21.60 0.90
N VAL A 381 0.46 -20.97 -0.05
CA VAL A 381 0.54 -19.51 -0.16
C VAL A 381 -0.87 -18.90 -0.27
N GLU A 382 -1.18 -17.93 0.60
CA GLU A 382 -2.46 -17.20 0.59
C GLU A 382 -2.56 -16.28 -0.63
N ASN A 383 -1.52 -15.46 -0.81
CA ASN A 383 -1.31 -14.58 -1.95
C ASN A 383 0.19 -14.26 -2.07
N ARG A 384 0.58 -13.68 -3.21
CA ARG A 384 1.96 -13.33 -3.54
C ARG A 384 2.17 -11.82 -3.65
N ASP A 385 1.30 -11.02 -3.03
CA ASP A 385 1.28 -9.55 -3.22
C ASP A 385 2.62 -8.92 -2.78
N PHE A 386 3.32 -9.53 -1.81
CA PHE A 386 4.63 -9.12 -1.29
C PHE A 386 5.78 -10.04 -1.69
N SER A 387 5.61 -10.90 -2.70
CA SER A 387 6.66 -11.78 -3.23
C SER A 387 6.68 -11.70 -4.76
N CYS A 388 6.30 -12.76 -5.48
CA CYS A 388 6.31 -12.81 -6.95
C CYS A 388 5.26 -11.90 -7.61
N GLY A 389 4.31 -11.37 -6.84
CA GLY A 389 3.13 -10.66 -7.32
C GLY A 389 2.02 -11.61 -7.78
N ARG A 390 0.80 -11.07 -7.94
CA ARG A 390 -0.27 -11.76 -8.70
C ARG A 390 -0.07 -11.65 -10.21
N HIS A 391 0.48 -10.51 -10.62
CA HIS A 391 0.81 -10.15 -11.99
C HIS A 391 2.16 -9.47 -12.01
N ASP A 392 2.81 -9.51 -13.16
CA ASP A 392 4.02 -8.75 -13.37
C ASP A 392 3.73 -7.25 -13.47
N LEU A 393 4.75 -6.46 -13.11
CA LEU A 393 4.64 -5.02 -13.13
C LEU A 393 4.50 -4.54 -14.58
N ASN A 394 3.32 -4.05 -14.94
CA ASN A 394 2.99 -3.63 -16.30
C ASN A 394 3.06 -2.11 -16.44
N LEU A 395 4.28 -1.56 -16.56
CA LEU A 395 4.52 -0.13 -16.76
C LEU A 395 5.11 0.13 -18.15
N SER A 396 4.68 1.22 -18.78
CA SER A 396 5.32 1.73 -20.00
C SER A 396 6.78 2.13 -19.72
N THR A 397 7.62 2.05 -20.74
CA THR A 397 9.06 2.34 -20.63
C THR A 397 9.50 3.38 -21.68
N PRO A 398 10.59 4.14 -21.43
CA PRO A 398 11.11 5.13 -22.39
C PRO A 398 11.93 4.53 -23.54
N TYR A 399 12.18 3.21 -23.52
CA TYR A 399 13.13 2.57 -24.41
C TYR A 399 12.53 2.27 -25.78
N LYS A 400 13.33 2.47 -26.82
CA LYS A 400 12.95 2.35 -28.22
C LYS A 400 13.62 1.13 -28.85
N PRO A 401 13.10 0.62 -29.97
CA PRO A 401 13.75 -0.47 -30.69
C PRO A 401 15.22 -0.18 -30.98
N GLY A 402 16.09 -1.16 -30.74
CA GLY A 402 17.54 -1.03 -30.86
C GLY A 402 18.26 -0.48 -29.63
N ASP A 403 17.57 0.07 -28.63
CA ASP A 403 18.20 0.44 -27.36
C ASP A 403 18.73 -0.82 -26.66
N ILE A 404 19.97 -0.77 -26.17
CA ILE A 404 20.55 -1.83 -25.33
C ILE A 404 20.39 -1.42 -23.88
N VAL A 405 19.79 -2.30 -23.09
CA VAL A 405 19.41 -2.09 -21.69
C VAL A 405 20.00 -3.17 -20.79
N LEU A 406 20.29 -2.78 -19.55
CA LEU A 406 20.67 -3.70 -18.48
C LEU A 406 19.40 -4.27 -17.84
N ILE A 407 19.31 -5.59 -17.78
CA ILE A 407 18.30 -6.33 -17.01
C ILE A 407 18.97 -6.80 -15.73
N ASP A 408 18.57 -6.22 -14.60
CA ASP A 408 19.10 -6.58 -13.28
C ASP A 408 17.96 -7.00 -12.34
N CYS A 409 17.81 -8.32 -12.21
CA CYS A 409 16.86 -8.98 -11.32
C CYS A 409 17.54 -9.55 -10.06
N ARG A 410 18.77 -9.15 -9.73
CA ARG A 410 19.45 -9.62 -8.51
C ARG A 410 18.61 -9.34 -7.26
N PRO A 411 18.59 -10.25 -6.29
CA PRO A 411 19.45 -11.44 -6.17
C PRO A 411 18.94 -12.71 -6.89
N PHE A 412 17.85 -12.63 -7.64
CA PHE A 412 17.15 -13.81 -8.14
C PHE A 412 17.79 -14.45 -9.38
N GLY A 413 18.68 -13.73 -10.05
CA GLY A 413 19.46 -14.24 -11.17
C GLY A 413 20.53 -13.24 -11.58
N PRO A 414 21.50 -13.66 -12.39
CA PRO A 414 22.59 -12.78 -12.84
C PRO A 414 22.04 -11.65 -13.72
N PRO A 415 22.66 -10.46 -13.67
CA PRO A 415 22.33 -9.39 -14.59
C PRO A 415 22.79 -9.73 -16.01
N PHE A 416 22.08 -9.23 -17.02
CA PHE A 416 22.45 -9.40 -18.43
C PHE A 416 22.03 -8.21 -19.27
N HIS A 417 22.63 -8.07 -20.45
CA HIS A 417 22.25 -7.05 -21.41
C HIS A 417 21.27 -7.59 -22.44
N ALA A 418 20.29 -6.76 -22.78
CA ALA A 418 19.26 -7.09 -23.75
C ALA A 418 19.05 -5.91 -24.70
N MET A 419 18.69 -6.20 -25.95
CA MET A 419 18.24 -5.15 -26.87
C MET A 419 16.71 -5.11 -26.87
N ILE A 420 16.13 -3.91 -26.78
CA ILE A 420 14.71 -3.69 -27.05
C ILE A 420 14.45 -4.02 -28.52
N LEU A 421 13.64 -5.04 -28.75
CA LEU A 421 13.30 -5.49 -30.10
C LEU A 421 12.10 -4.72 -30.65
N GLU A 422 10.99 -4.70 -29.93
CA GLU A 422 9.72 -4.09 -30.35
C GLU A 422 9.03 -3.40 -29.17
N ALA A 423 8.49 -2.20 -29.37
CA ALA A 423 8.09 -1.31 -28.29
C ALA A 423 6.76 -0.57 -28.49
N ARG A 424 5.99 -0.79 -29.56
CA ARG A 424 4.80 0.05 -29.84
C ARG A 424 3.61 -0.15 -28.90
N HIS A 425 3.41 -1.36 -28.37
CA HIS A 425 2.24 -1.68 -27.55
C HIS A 425 2.52 -1.61 -26.04
N GLN A 426 3.06 -0.50 -25.54
CA GLN A 426 3.51 -0.35 -24.14
C GLN A 426 2.46 -0.61 -23.04
N TYR A 427 1.15 -0.67 -23.35
CA TYR A 427 0.11 -1.03 -22.37
C TYR A 427 -0.15 -2.55 -22.29
N ASP A 428 0.24 -3.29 -23.33
CA ASP A 428 0.22 -4.75 -23.34
C ASP A 428 1.36 -5.27 -22.46
N CYS A 429 1.08 -6.23 -21.58
CA CYS A 429 2.10 -6.84 -20.74
C CYS A 429 3.11 -7.64 -21.56
N CYS A 430 2.74 -8.08 -22.77
CA CYS A 430 3.62 -8.80 -23.69
C CYS A 430 4.60 -7.89 -24.45
N PHE A 431 4.56 -6.56 -24.21
CA PHE A 431 5.44 -5.58 -24.84
C PHE A 431 6.00 -4.59 -23.80
N PRO A 432 7.22 -4.04 -23.99
CA PRO A 432 8.11 -4.28 -25.12
C PRO A 432 8.71 -5.68 -25.09
N ASN A 433 9.10 -6.18 -26.26
CA ASN A 433 9.86 -7.42 -26.38
C ASN A 433 11.35 -7.11 -26.38
N ILE A 434 12.14 -8.00 -25.79
CA ILE A 434 13.59 -7.95 -25.78
C ILE A 434 14.17 -9.15 -26.48
N ILE A 435 15.39 -9.01 -27.00
CA ILE A 435 16.23 -10.12 -27.44
C ILE A 435 17.53 -10.07 -26.65
N PHE A 436 17.96 -11.22 -26.13
CA PHE A 436 19.14 -11.31 -25.28
C PHE A 436 19.86 -12.65 -25.47
N HIS A 437 21.13 -12.66 -25.10
CA HIS A 437 21.92 -13.88 -24.97
C HIS A 437 21.57 -14.52 -23.64
N PHE A 438 21.09 -15.77 -23.67
CA PHE A 438 20.56 -16.43 -22.50
C PHE A 438 21.69 -16.77 -21.51
N PRO A 439 21.65 -16.25 -20.26
CA PRO A 439 22.77 -16.40 -19.32
C PRO A 439 23.16 -17.85 -19.06
N GLY A 440 24.45 -18.16 -19.17
CA GLY A 440 24.97 -19.52 -18.96
C GLY A 440 24.89 -20.45 -20.17
N THR A 441 24.42 -19.97 -21.33
CA THR A 441 24.30 -20.77 -22.56
C THR A 441 24.86 -20.04 -23.78
N GLU A 442 24.84 -20.69 -24.95
CA GLU A 442 25.16 -20.10 -26.26
C GLU A 442 23.90 -19.67 -27.04
N GLU A 443 22.73 -19.76 -26.39
CA GLU A 443 21.43 -19.60 -27.01
C GLU A 443 20.92 -18.16 -26.87
N TRP A 444 20.02 -17.79 -27.77
CA TRP A 444 19.36 -16.49 -27.80
C TRP A 444 17.87 -16.67 -27.60
N GLU A 445 17.27 -15.76 -26.83
CA GLU A 445 15.86 -15.79 -26.50
C GLU A 445 15.18 -14.45 -26.77
N ILE A 446 13.87 -14.53 -27.03
CA ILE A 446 12.99 -13.38 -27.14
C ILE A 446 11.90 -13.53 -26.09
N SER A 447 11.82 -12.55 -25.21
CA SER A 447 10.80 -12.54 -24.17
C SER A 447 10.17 -11.15 -24.03
N SER A 448 9.04 -11.09 -23.35
CA SER A 448 8.47 -9.81 -22.93
C SER A 448 9.33 -9.24 -21.80
N LEU A 449 9.74 -7.98 -21.94
CA LEU A 449 10.50 -7.28 -20.90
C LEU A 449 9.79 -7.27 -19.54
N LYS A 450 8.46 -7.28 -19.55
CA LYS A 450 7.69 -7.15 -18.31
C LYS A 450 7.49 -8.48 -17.63
N HIS A 451 7.51 -9.57 -18.39
CA HIS A 451 7.35 -10.91 -17.85
C HIS A 451 8.69 -11.32 -17.26
N LYS A 452 8.72 -11.63 -15.97
CA LYS A 452 9.98 -11.81 -15.24
C LYS A 452 10.69 -13.15 -15.58
N GLU A 453 10.16 -13.91 -16.53
CA GLU A 453 10.58 -15.24 -16.96
C GLU A 453 11.80 -15.15 -17.89
N PHE A 454 12.97 -14.80 -17.33
CA PHE A 454 14.24 -14.72 -18.08
C PHE A 454 15.22 -15.85 -17.79
N PHE A 455 14.82 -16.77 -16.91
CA PHE A 455 15.67 -17.82 -16.39
C PHE A 455 14.89 -19.14 -16.44
N ASP A 456 15.55 -20.19 -16.89
CA ASP A 456 14.96 -21.51 -17.01
C ASP A 456 14.99 -22.25 -15.68
N GLU A 457 14.07 -23.18 -15.51
CA GLU A 457 14.14 -24.17 -14.43
C GLU A 457 14.05 -25.54 -15.07
N ILE A 458 15.16 -26.28 -15.08
CA ILE A 458 15.30 -27.53 -15.85
C ILE A 458 14.21 -28.57 -15.53
N ARG A 459 13.58 -28.48 -14.35
CA ARG A 459 12.50 -29.38 -13.90
C ARG A 459 11.08 -28.89 -14.21
N SER A 460 10.85 -27.58 -14.20
CA SER A 460 9.51 -26.98 -14.34
C SER A 460 9.35 -26.08 -15.56
N ALA A 461 10.33 -26.10 -16.47
CA ALA A 461 10.47 -25.29 -17.66
C ALA A 461 10.78 -23.80 -17.40
N PHE A 462 10.33 -23.17 -16.31
CA PHE A 462 10.61 -21.75 -16.04
C PHE A 462 10.80 -21.43 -14.55
N TYR A 463 11.72 -20.50 -14.24
CA TYR A 463 11.90 -19.88 -12.93
C TYR A 463 11.36 -18.44 -12.96
N VAL A 464 10.53 -18.08 -11.98
CA VAL A 464 9.93 -16.73 -11.89
C VAL A 464 10.58 -15.96 -10.72
N PRO A 465 11.52 -15.04 -10.99
CA PRO A 465 12.14 -14.22 -9.96
C PRO A 465 11.13 -13.25 -9.37
N MET A 466 11.31 -12.89 -8.09
CA MET A 466 10.37 -11.98 -7.41
C MET A 466 10.51 -10.54 -7.87
N LEU A 467 11.72 -10.11 -8.25
CA LEU A 467 11.99 -8.74 -8.66
C LEU A 467 11.70 -8.50 -10.14
N SER A 468 10.85 -7.51 -10.42
CA SER A 468 10.64 -7.04 -11.79
C SER A 468 11.90 -6.36 -12.33
N PRO A 469 12.26 -6.57 -13.61
CA PRO A 469 13.39 -5.86 -14.22
C PRO A 469 13.14 -4.35 -14.29
N LEU A 470 11.88 -3.91 -14.26
CA LEU A 470 11.50 -2.50 -14.42
C LEU A 470 11.96 -1.60 -13.28
N TYR A 471 12.30 -2.14 -12.11
CA TYR A 471 12.90 -1.34 -11.04
C TYR A 471 14.27 -0.83 -11.48
N ARG A 472 15.13 -1.70 -12.02
CA ARG A 472 16.56 -1.35 -12.22
C ARG A 472 16.96 -1.17 -13.67
N ILE A 473 16.04 -1.39 -14.61
CA ILE A 473 16.30 -1.21 -16.04
C ILE A 473 16.87 0.18 -16.34
N LYS A 474 17.94 0.21 -17.12
CA LYS A 474 18.58 1.44 -17.62
C LYS A 474 19.25 1.15 -18.96
N LYS A 475 19.54 2.21 -19.74
CA LYS A 475 20.37 2.04 -20.94
C LYS A 475 21.80 1.71 -20.55
N VAL A 476 22.43 0.78 -21.27
CA VAL A 476 23.82 0.42 -21.05
C VAL A 476 24.73 1.57 -21.52
N GLY A 477 25.60 2.05 -20.64
CA GLY A 477 26.62 3.04 -20.99
C GLY A 477 27.74 2.41 -21.81
N LYS A 478 28.43 3.19 -22.67
CA LYS A 478 29.55 2.67 -23.48
C LYS A 478 30.67 1.99 -22.68
N GLN A 479 30.85 2.38 -21.41
CA GLN A 479 31.86 1.84 -20.52
C GLN A 479 31.41 0.56 -19.81
N GLU A 480 30.11 0.27 -19.82
CA GLU A 480 29.51 -0.94 -19.23
C GLU A 480 29.39 -2.07 -20.26
N MET A 481 29.66 -1.80 -21.54
CA MET A 481 29.59 -2.79 -22.63
C MET A 481 30.69 -3.85 -22.51
N THR A 482 30.32 -5.07 -22.87
CA THR A 482 31.10 -6.32 -22.87
C THR A 482 31.31 -6.82 -24.31
N GLU A 483 32.13 -7.85 -24.51
CA GLU A 483 32.32 -8.45 -25.85
C GLU A 483 31.02 -9.07 -26.41
N ASP A 484 30.13 -9.56 -25.54
CA ASP A 484 28.83 -10.11 -25.95
C ASP A 484 27.89 -9.01 -26.49
N ASP A 485 28.10 -7.76 -26.11
CA ASP A 485 27.33 -6.61 -26.61
C ASP A 485 27.62 -6.30 -28.07
N ASP A 486 28.76 -6.73 -28.63
CA ASP A 486 29.06 -6.55 -30.06
C ASP A 486 27.96 -7.17 -30.94
N ARG A 487 27.43 -8.33 -30.52
CA ARG A 487 26.31 -9.00 -31.19
C ARG A 487 25.03 -8.18 -31.10
N LEU A 488 24.70 -7.65 -29.91
CA LEU A 488 23.53 -6.77 -29.73
C LEU A 488 23.66 -5.47 -30.54
N ILE A 489 24.86 -4.89 -30.64
CA ILE A 489 25.16 -3.70 -31.43
C ILE A 489 24.94 -3.97 -32.92
N ILE A 490 25.34 -5.13 -33.43
CA ILE A 490 25.06 -5.53 -34.82
C ILE A 490 23.55 -5.54 -35.07
N LEU A 491 22.76 -6.18 -34.21
CA LEU A 491 21.30 -6.23 -34.33
C LEU A 491 20.66 -4.84 -34.25
N SER A 492 21.13 -4.01 -33.31
CA SER A 492 20.68 -2.64 -33.12
C SER A 492 20.90 -1.79 -34.37
N ASN A 493 22.07 -1.93 -35.01
CA ASN A 493 22.39 -1.24 -36.27
C ASN A 493 21.47 -1.67 -37.42
N VAL A 494 21.09 -2.94 -37.52
CA VAL A 494 20.16 -3.41 -38.57
C VAL A 494 18.78 -2.73 -38.45
N ILE A 495 18.25 -2.64 -37.23
CA ILE A 495 16.96 -1.98 -36.97
C ILE A 495 17.10 -0.46 -37.08
N SER A 496 18.23 0.12 -36.62
CA SER A 496 18.50 1.56 -36.62
C SER A 496 17.38 2.41 -35.99
N GLY A 497 16.73 1.91 -34.93
CA GLY A 497 15.62 2.60 -34.28
C GLY A 497 14.30 2.64 -35.06
N ASN A 498 14.18 1.92 -36.17
CA ASN A 498 12.98 1.93 -37.00
C ASN A 498 11.93 0.91 -36.50
N GLU A 499 10.77 1.41 -36.08
CA GLU A 499 9.67 0.61 -35.53
C GLU A 499 9.06 -0.39 -36.54
N GLU A 500 8.99 -0.04 -37.84
CA GLU A 500 8.47 -0.96 -38.86
C GLU A 500 9.45 -2.10 -39.16
N LYS A 501 10.75 -1.82 -39.14
CA LYS A 501 11.78 -2.86 -39.25
C LYS A 501 11.71 -3.79 -38.05
N ALA A 502 11.65 -3.24 -36.84
CA ALA A 502 11.48 -3.98 -35.59
C ALA A 502 10.25 -4.89 -35.64
N GLU A 503 9.11 -4.40 -36.14
CA GLU A 503 7.90 -5.21 -36.31
C GLU A 503 8.16 -6.45 -37.16
N ARG A 504 8.79 -6.23 -38.31
CA ARG A 504 9.04 -7.28 -39.29
C ARG A 504 10.00 -8.32 -38.72
N VAL A 505 11.01 -7.88 -37.96
CA VAL A 505 11.87 -8.79 -37.19
C VAL A 505 11.02 -9.63 -36.24
N TRP A 506 10.23 -8.98 -35.40
CA TRP A 506 9.43 -9.64 -34.37
C TRP A 506 8.39 -10.60 -34.96
N GLN A 507 7.69 -10.23 -36.04
CA GLN A 507 6.72 -11.10 -36.72
C GLN A 507 7.39 -12.34 -37.32
N ASN A 508 8.58 -12.20 -37.91
CA ASN A 508 9.33 -13.33 -38.44
C ASN A 508 9.84 -14.23 -37.30
N LEU A 509 10.36 -13.64 -36.21
CA LEU A 509 10.83 -14.40 -35.06
C LEU A 509 9.69 -15.13 -34.34
N ARG A 510 8.51 -14.52 -34.21
CA ARG A 510 7.30 -15.13 -33.62
C ARG A 510 6.80 -16.35 -34.41
N SER A 511 7.11 -16.44 -35.70
CA SER A 511 6.73 -17.59 -36.53
C SER A 511 7.65 -18.81 -36.31
N GLU A 512 8.84 -18.58 -35.74
CA GLU A 512 9.73 -19.60 -35.21
C GLU A 512 9.41 -19.78 -33.71
N ASN A 513 9.58 -20.97 -33.13
CA ASN A 513 9.33 -21.15 -31.69
C ASN A 513 10.24 -20.21 -30.86
N PHE A 514 9.67 -19.57 -29.82
CA PHE A 514 10.25 -18.45 -29.06
C PHE A 514 11.52 -18.72 -28.22
N GLY A 515 12.16 -19.89 -28.33
CA GLY A 515 13.31 -20.25 -27.50
C GLY A 515 14.40 -21.01 -28.26
N ASN A 516 15.58 -21.05 -27.66
CA ASN A 516 16.73 -21.85 -28.10
C ASN A 516 17.21 -21.48 -29.52
N LEU A 517 17.29 -20.17 -29.80
CA LEU A 517 17.74 -19.68 -31.09
C LEU A 517 19.26 -19.66 -31.14
N SER A 518 19.85 -20.28 -32.16
CA SER A 518 21.28 -20.11 -32.44
C SER A 518 21.54 -18.72 -33.05
N TRP A 519 22.72 -18.14 -32.79
CA TRP A 519 23.12 -16.85 -33.37
C TRP A 519 22.93 -16.77 -34.89
N SER A 520 23.24 -17.86 -35.61
CA SER A 520 23.06 -17.96 -37.06
C SER A 520 21.59 -17.82 -37.51
N LYS A 521 20.64 -18.33 -36.72
CA LYS A 521 19.20 -18.18 -36.99
C LYS A 521 18.75 -16.74 -36.74
N VAL A 522 19.19 -16.15 -35.62
CA VAL A 522 18.91 -14.74 -35.29
C VAL A 522 19.36 -13.83 -36.43
N MET A 523 20.62 -13.95 -36.85
CA MET A 523 21.17 -13.13 -37.94
C MET A 523 20.41 -13.29 -39.26
N ARG A 524 20.09 -14.53 -39.66
CA ARG A 524 19.32 -14.79 -40.88
C ARG A 524 17.98 -14.05 -40.89
N ILE A 525 17.30 -13.98 -39.75
CA ILE A 525 15.99 -13.31 -39.65
C ILE A 525 16.12 -11.79 -39.75
N PHE A 526 17.17 -11.23 -39.16
CA PHE A 526 17.48 -9.80 -39.27
C PHE A 526 17.92 -9.41 -40.70
N GLU A 527 18.63 -10.27 -41.42
CA GLU A 527 19.08 -10.04 -42.80
C GLU A 527 17.93 -9.98 -43.83
N ILE A 528 16.90 -10.83 -43.68
CA ILE A 528 15.71 -10.89 -44.57
C ILE A 528 15.01 -9.51 -44.71
N ILE A 529 15.21 -8.63 -43.73
CA ILE A 529 14.51 -7.35 -43.67
C ILE A 529 15.16 -6.30 -44.56
N ASN A 530 16.47 -6.40 -44.76
CA ASN A 530 17.23 -5.51 -45.65
C ASN A 530 16.99 -5.84 -47.13
N GLU A 531 16.70 -7.11 -47.49
CA GLU A 531 16.50 -7.51 -48.89
C GLU A 531 15.18 -6.97 -49.49
N LYS A 532 14.11 -6.89 -48.69
CA LYS A 532 12.77 -6.46 -49.16
C LYS A 532 12.58 -4.95 -49.35
N ASN A 533 13.57 -4.12 -49.02
CA ASN A 533 13.53 -2.68 -49.33
C ASN A 533 14.17 -2.35 -50.71
N SER A 534 14.49 -3.39 -51.51
CA SER A 534 15.18 -3.30 -52.81
C SER A 534 14.28 -3.61 -54.02
N LEU A 535 12.97 -3.72 -53.83
CA LEU A 535 12.00 -4.07 -54.88
C LEU A 535 10.93 -3.00 -55.03
#